data_AF-A0AAV9WE31-F1
#
_entry.id   AF-A0AAV9WE31-F1
#
_cell.length_a   1.000
_cell.length_b   1.000
_cell.length_c   1.000
_cell.angle_alpha   90.00
_cell.angle_beta   90.00
_cell.angle_gamma   90.00
#
_symmetry.space_group_name_H-M   'P 1'
#
loop_
_entity.id
_entity.type
_entity.pdbx_description
1 polymer ?
#
loop_
_entity_poly.entity_id
_entity_poly.type
_entity_poly.pdbx_seq_one_letter_code
_entity_poly.pdbx_strand_id
1 'polypeptide(L)'
;MSTPFDRKNQQVWDTLNAPGGGAKQALQLIARRLKKGEKGDYLTAMRAFILSHLPTAGLPLQASPLTESLHLLNSLAFRTPPPKDTDTIRLIEMTYIYLGKKEEIGKFHEHLYKARIATPGRTKSIDEVGLKEWYSGCMRACDWTGMQKAAMALQKGVMGNRGYYFWAVAACFIMVVCYIFCLRDEIGWGEGLVS
;
A
#
# COMPACT_ATOMS: atom_id res chain seq x y z
N MET A 1 -19.50 -16.59 -4.65
CA MET A 1 -19.32 -17.70 -3.70
C MET A 1 -17.96 -17.53 -3.04
N SER A 2 -17.88 -17.45 -1.70
CA SER A 2 -16.60 -17.35 -0.98
C SER A 2 -15.77 -18.61 -1.24
N THR A 3 -14.54 -18.49 -1.72
CA THR A 3 -13.66 -19.65 -1.90
C THR A 3 -13.29 -20.23 -0.52
N PRO A 4 -12.88 -21.50 -0.43
CA PRO A 4 -12.36 -22.07 0.81
C PRO A 4 -11.17 -21.29 1.39
N PHE A 5 -10.40 -20.59 0.55
CA PHE A 5 -9.32 -19.71 0.98
C PHE A 5 -9.85 -18.43 1.64
N ASP A 6 -10.89 -17.81 1.07
CA ASP A 6 -11.51 -16.60 1.64
C ASP A 6 -12.09 -16.86 3.03
N ARG A 7 -12.73 -18.01 3.23
CA ARG A 7 -13.26 -18.41 4.54
C ARG A 7 -12.15 -18.57 5.58
N LYS A 8 -11.01 -19.15 5.19
CA LYS A 8 -9.85 -19.28 6.09
C LYS A 8 -9.23 -17.91 6.38
N ASN A 9 -9.18 -17.02 5.41
CA ASN A 9 -8.66 -15.66 5.60
C ASN A 9 -9.58 -14.85 6.54
N GLN A 10 -10.90 -15.01 6.38
CA GLN A 10 -11.89 -14.43 7.27
C GLN A 10 -11.72 -14.92 8.72
N GLN A 11 -11.40 -16.21 8.93
CA GLN A 11 -11.14 -16.75 10.26
C GLN A 11 -10.02 -16.00 11.01
N VAL A 12 -9.01 -15.50 10.30
CA VAL A 12 -7.93 -14.72 10.92
C VAL A 12 -8.45 -13.35 11.37
N TRP A 13 -9.32 -12.71 10.58
CA TRP A 13 -9.99 -11.46 10.96
C TRP A 13 -10.94 -11.67 12.13
N ASP A 14 -11.70 -12.75 12.12
CA ASP A 14 -12.63 -13.10 13.21
C ASP A 14 -11.85 -13.33 14.51
N THR A 15 -10.68 -13.98 14.44
CA THR A 15 -9.79 -14.18 15.60
C THR A 15 -9.18 -12.86 16.10
N LEU A 16 -8.90 -11.92 15.19
CA LEU A 16 -8.36 -10.61 15.54
C LEU A 16 -9.42 -9.72 16.23
N ASN A 17 -10.67 -9.80 15.77
CA ASN A 17 -11.78 -8.96 16.24
C ASN A 17 -12.59 -9.57 17.40
N ALA A 18 -12.36 -10.85 17.74
CA ALA A 18 -13.11 -11.55 18.79
C ALA A 18 -12.88 -10.92 20.18
N PRO A 19 -13.92 -10.80 21.03
CA PRO A 19 -13.78 -10.38 22.42
C PRO A 19 -12.91 -11.40 23.19
N GLY A 20 -11.73 -10.99 23.66
CA GLY A 20 -10.74 -11.88 24.30
C GLY A 20 -9.85 -12.65 23.32
N GLY A 21 -10.17 -12.60 22.03
CA GLY A 21 -9.22 -12.81 20.94
C GLY A 21 -8.31 -11.59 20.80
N GLY A 22 -7.12 -11.79 20.24
CA GLY A 22 -6.18 -10.68 20.13
C GLY A 22 -5.09 -10.93 19.11
N ALA A 23 -4.36 -9.88 18.79
CA ALA A 23 -3.27 -9.88 17.81
C ALA A 23 -2.30 -11.07 17.99
N LYS A 24 -1.99 -11.46 19.23
CA LYS A 24 -1.15 -12.64 19.52
C LYS A 24 -1.76 -13.96 19.04
N GLN A 25 -3.06 -14.18 19.24
CA GLN A 25 -3.73 -15.41 18.81
C GLN A 25 -3.85 -15.46 17.28
N ALA A 26 -4.16 -14.33 16.65
CA ALA A 26 -4.18 -14.21 15.18
C ALA A 26 -2.79 -14.49 14.58
N LEU A 27 -1.72 -13.95 15.16
CA LEU A 27 -0.34 -14.23 14.75
C LEU A 27 0.03 -15.72 14.91
N GLN A 28 -0.38 -16.36 16.01
CA GLN A 28 -0.16 -17.80 16.19
C GLN A 28 -0.92 -18.64 15.17
N LEU A 29 -2.15 -18.24 14.79
CA LEU A 29 -2.92 -18.90 13.74
C LEU A 29 -2.21 -18.78 12.38
N ILE A 30 -1.72 -17.58 12.05
CA ILE A 30 -0.94 -17.36 10.83
C ILE A 30 0.33 -18.20 10.84
N ALA A 31 1.10 -18.21 11.94
CA ALA A 31 2.32 -19.01 12.05
C ALA A 31 2.04 -20.52 11.89
N ARG A 32 0.92 -21.01 12.43
CA ARG A 32 0.47 -22.39 12.22
C ARG A 32 0.14 -22.68 10.75
N ARG A 33 -0.51 -21.75 10.04
CA ARG A 33 -0.83 -21.90 8.61
C ARG A 33 0.41 -21.87 7.72
N LEU A 34 1.36 -20.97 8.01
CA LEU A 34 2.65 -20.91 7.31
C LEU A 34 3.44 -22.21 7.48
N LYS A 35 3.47 -22.79 8.70
CA LYS A 35 4.12 -24.09 8.96
C LYS A 35 3.47 -25.26 8.23
N LYS A 36 2.17 -25.19 7.94
CA LYS A 36 1.45 -26.20 7.14
C LYS A 36 1.73 -26.10 5.64
N GLY A 37 2.62 -25.20 5.21
CA GLY A 37 3.03 -25.05 3.81
C GLY A 37 2.17 -24.09 3.00
N GLU A 38 1.25 -23.34 3.62
CA GLU A 38 0.45 -22.34 2.93
C GLU A 38 1.28 -21.08 2.66
N LYS A 39 1.93 -21.01 1.49
CA LYS A 39 2.67 -19.83 1.01
C LYS A 39 1.72 -18.80 0.39
N GLY A 40 0.82 -18.26 1.22
CA GLY A 40 -0.10 -17.21 0.81
C GLY A 40 0.49 -15.82 1.01
N ASP A 41 0.57 -15.03 -0.06
CA ASP A 41 0.98 -13.62 -0.01
C ASP A 41 0.11 -12.82 0.96
N TYR A 42 -1.19 -13.12 0.91
CA TYR A 42 -2.20 -12.58 1.80
C TYR A 42 -1.86 -12.82 3.28
N LEU A 43 -1.41 -14.02 3.65
CA LEU A 43 -1.07 -14.34 5.05
C LEU A 43 0.16 -13.57 5.52
N THR A 44 1.13 -13.37 4.63
CA THR A 44 2.33 -12.58 4.92
C THR A 44 1.97 -11.11 5.08
N ALA A 45 1.14 -10.57 4.18
CA ALA A 45 0.61 -9.21 4.27
C ALA A 45 -0.21 -9.01 5.56
N MET A 46 -1.04 -9.98 5.92
CA MET A 46 -1.86 -9.92 7.13
C MET A 46 -1.02 -10.02 8.40
N ARG A 47 0.04 -10.81 8.39
CA ARG A 47 1.02 -10.84 9.49
C ARG A 47 1.66 -9.46 9.67
N ALA A 48 2.14 -8.85 8.59
CA ALA A 48 2.71 -7.50 8.64
C ALA A 48 1.68 -6.48 9.16
N PHE A 49 0.46 -6.51 8.64
CA PHE A 49 -0.63 -5.65 9.12
C PHE A 49 -0.86 -5.79 10.63
N ILE A 50 -1.00 -7.02 11.15
CA ILE A 50 -1.22 -7.22 12.59
C ILE A 50 -0.01 -6.78 13.42
N LEU A 51 1.22 -7.05 12.96
CA LEU A 51 2.45 -6.60 13.62
C LEU A 51 2.53 -5.08 13.68
N SER A 52 2.12 -4.37 12.63
CA SER A 52 2.10 -2.90 12.63
C SER A 52 1.18 -2.32 13.70
N HIS A 53 0.07 -3.00 14.02
CA HIS A 53 -0.91 -2.52 15.01
C HIS A 53 -0.59 -2.93 16.46
N LEU A 54 0.52 -3.65 16.69
CA LEU A 54 0.93 -4.00 18.05
C LEU A 54 1.55 -2.79 18.79
N PRO A 55 1.26 -2.64 20.09
CA PRO A 55 1.88 -1.59 20.89
C PRO A 55 3.39 -1.79 20.94
N THR A 56 4.12 -0.74 20.58
CA THR A 56 5.59 -0.70 20.51
C THR A 56 6.23 -0.02 21.72
N ALA A 57 5.43 0.47 22.65
CA ALA A 57 5.90 1.22 23.82
C ALA A 57 6.88 0.37 24.66
N GLY A 58 8.10 0.87 24.84
CA GLY A 58 9.14 0.27 25.69
C GLY A 58 10.04 -0.79 25.03
N LEU A 59 9.89 -1.06 23.73
CA LEU A 59 10.76 -2.01 23.01
C LEU A 59 11.90 -1.29 22.26
N PRO A 60 13.12 -1.85 22.20
CA PRO A 60 14.19 -1.35 21.35
C PRO A 60 13.75 -1.30 19.88
N LEU A 61 14.10 -0.22 19.15
CA LEU A 61 13.70 0.00 17.75
C LEU A 61 14.04 -1.20 16.83
N GLN A 62 15.15 -1.89 17.10
CA GLN A 62 15.64 -3.08 16.38
C GLN A 62 14.79 -4.34 16.63
N ALA A 63 14.14 -4.45 17.78
CA ALA A 63 13.24 -5.55 18.14
C ALA A 63 11.76 -5.15 18.01
N SER A 64 11.49 -3.99 17.40
CA SER A 64 10.15 -3.47 17.31
C SER A 64 9.34 -4.28 16.27
N PRO A 65 8.10 -4.67 16.58
CA PRO A 65 7.23 -5.35 15.62
C PRO A 65 6.94 -4.49 14.38
N LEU A 66 7.13 -3.17 14.45
CA LEU A 66 7.05 -2.25 13.32
C LEU A 66 8.16 -2.49 12.29
N THR A 67 9.41 -2.67 12.74
CA THR A 67 10.56 -2.94 11.87
C THR A 67 10.40 -4.28 11.16
N GLU A 68 9.95 -5.31 11.88
CA GLU A 68 9.63 -6.61 11.28
C GLU A 68 8.50 -6.51 10.26
N SER A 69 7.43 -5.79 10.60
CA SER A 69 6.31 -5.52 9.69
C SER A 69 6.78 -4.89 8.39
N LEU A 70 7.58 -3.82 8.47
CA LEU A 70 8.09 -3.11 7.31
C LEU A 70 9.00 -3.99 6.45
N HIS A 71 9.85 -4.82 7.07
CA HIS A 71 10.70 -5.76 6.36
C HIS A 71 9.87 -6.82 5.58
N LEU A 72 8.86 -7.40 6.23
CA LEU A 72 7.95 -8.34 5.59
C LEU A 72 7.17 -7.68 4.45
N LEU A 73 6.77 -6.42 4.62
CA LEU A 73 6.03 -5.68 3.61
C LEU A 73 6.87 -5.36 2.38
N ASN A 74 8.10 -4.85 2.57
CA ASN A 74 9.02 -4.56 1.48
C ASN A 74 9.42 -5.82 0.70
N SER A 75 9.70 -6.91 1.42
CA SER A 75 10.03 -8.19 0.78
C SER A 75 8.85 -8.75 -0.02
N LEU A 76 7.61 -8.53 0.43
CA LEU A 76 6.41 -8.93 -0.31
C LEU A 76 6.11 -8.00 -1.49
N ALA A 77 6.25 -6.69 -1.31
CA ALA A 77 5.89 -5.67 -2.28
C ALA A 77 6.80 -5.68 -3.52
N PHE A 78 8.12 -5.83 -3.32
CA PHE A 78 9.12 -5.68 -4.38
C PHE A 78 9.71 -6.98 -4.92
N ARG A 79 9.19 -8.13 -4.50
CA ARG A 79 9.60 -9.42 -5.08
C ARG A 79 9.12 -9.57 -6.53
N THR A 80 9.69 -10.56 -7.21
CA THR A 80 9.34 -10.94 -8.58
C THR A 80 8.93 -12.41 -8.60
N PRO A 81 7.66 -12.78 -8.91
CA PRO A 81 6.54 -11.92 -9.32
C PRO A 81 5.86 -11.19 -8.14
N PRO A 82 5.36 -9.96 -8.36
CA PRO A 82 4.66 -9.22 -7.32
C PRO A 82 3.26 -9.81 -7.05
N PRO A 83 2.65 -9.48 -5.89
CA PRO A 83 1.31 -9.96 -5.54
C PRO A 83 0.28 -9.45 -6.56
N LYS A 84 -0.59 -10.36 -7.03
CA LYS A 84 -1.65 -10.05 -8.01
C LYS A 84 -3.03 -9.87 -7.37
N ASP A 85 -3.22 -10.42 -6.18
CA ASP A 85 -4.51 -10.40 -5.50
C ASP A 85 -4.83 -8.99 -4.98
N THR A 86 -6.01 -8.49 -5.35
CA THR A 86 -6.48 -7.14 -4.97
C THR A 86 -6.53 -6.96 -3.45
N ASP A 87 -6.97 -7.98 -2.71
CA ASP A 87 -7.05 -7.91 -1.24
C ASP A 87 -5.67 -7.83 -0.60
N THR A 88 -4.68 -8.55 -1.15
CA THR A 88 -3.28 -8.48 -0.71
C THR A 88 -2.69 -7.10 -0.98
N ILE A 89 -2.92 -6.54 -2.18
CA ILE A 89 -2.47 -5.18 -2.54
C ILE A 89 -3.07 -4.15 -1.58
N ARG A 90 -4.38 -4.23 -1.31
CA ARG A 90 -5.06 -3.33 -0.39
C ARG A 90 -4.51 -3.44 1.04
N LEU A 91 -4.22 -4.65 1.50
CA LEU A 91 -3.64 -4.87 2.82
C LEU A 91 -2.23 -4.27 2.93
N ILE A 92 -1.44 -4.34 1.85
CA ILE A 92 -0.13 -3.69 1.75
C ILE A 92 -0.28 -2.16 1.82
N GLU A 93 -1.19 -1.57 1.02
CA GLU A 93 -1.49 -0.13 1.06
C GLU A 93 -1.87 0.33 2.48
N MET A 94 -2.80 -0.37 3.12
CA MET A 94 -3.25 -0.04 4.48
C MET A 94 -2.11 -0.10 5.50
N THR A 95 -1.23 -1.10 5.37
CA THR A 95 -0.08 -1.24 6.28
C THR A 95 0.94 -0.11 6.06
N TYR A 96 1.24 0.28 4.81
CA TYR A 96 2.12 1.43 4.54
C TYR A 96 1.54 2.74 5.05
N ILE A 97 0.23 2.96 4.89
CA ILE A 97 -0.46 4.15 5.40
C ILE A 97 -0.33 4.21 6.93
N TYR A 98 -0.58 3.09 7.62
CA TYR A 98 -0.46 3.02 9.08
C TYR A 98 0.97 3.30 9.56
N LEU A 99 1.98 2.81 8.84
CA LEU A 99 3.39 3.06 9.14
C LEU A 99 3.86 4.48 8.74
N GLY A 100 2.99 5.31 8.16
CA GLY A 100 3.34 6.65 7.68
C GLY A 100 4.27 6.66 6.46
N LYS A 101 4.42 5.53 5.76
CA LYS A 101 5.32 5.33 4.61
C LYS A 101 4.58 5.47 3.28
N LYS A 102 3.92 6.61 3.09
CA LYS A 102 3.07 6.86 1.91
C LYS A 102 3.88 6.88 0.63
N GLU A 103 5.13 7.33 0.67
CA GLU A 103 6.05 7.39 -0.46
C GLU A 103 6.38 6.01 -1.08
N GLU A 104 6.24 4.94 -0.30
CA GLU A 104 6.49 3.58 -0.78
C GLU A 104 5.31 3.03 -1.59
N ILE A 105 4.10 3.59 -1.42
CA ILE A 105 2.91 3.15 -2.14
C ILE A 105 3.03 3.47 -3.63
N GLY A 106 3.51 4.66 -3.99
CA GLY A 106 3.76 5.01 -5.39
C GLY A 106 4.80 4.10 -6.04
N LYS A 107 5.89 3.78 -5.34
CA LYS A 107 6.92 2.85 -5.84
C LYS A 107 6.37 1.43 -5.99
N PHE A 108 5.55 0.97 -5.05
CA PHE A 108 4.91 -0.33 -5.10
C PHE A 108 3.98 -0.46 -6.31
N HIS A 109 3.12 0.53 -6.55
CA HIS A 109 2.25 0.54 -7.73
C HIS A 109 3.01 0.69 -9.05
N GLU A 110 4.10 1.46 -9.07
CA GLU A 110 5.01 1.52 -10.22
C GLU A 110 5.59 0.14 -10.54
N HIS A 111 6.02 -0.61 -9.52
CA HIS A 111 6.52 -1.97 -9.66
C HIS A 111 5.45 -2.94 -10.16
N LEU A 112 4.22 -2.86 -9.61
CA LEU A 112 3.07 -3.65 -10.08
C LEU A 112 2.77 -3.38 -11.56
N TYR A 113 2.77 -2.10 -11.97
CA TYR A 113 2.55 -1.71 -13.36
C TYR A 113 3.66 -2.28 -14.28
N LYS A 114 4.93 -2.11 -13.90
CA LYS A 114 6.09 -2.63 -14.65
C LYS A 114 6.04 -4.14 -14.82
N ALA A 115 5.72 -4.88 -13.76
CA ALA A 115 5.57 -6.33 -13.84
C ALA A 115 4.40 -6.74 -14.75
N ARG A 116 3.32 -5.96 -14.75
CA ARG A 116 2.15 -6.23 -15.60
C ARG A 116 2.46 -6.01 -17.09
N ILE A 117 3.18 -4.95 -17.46
CA ILE A 117 3.60 -4.72 -18.85
C ILE A 117 4.68 -5.71 -19.32
N ALA A 118 5.52 -6.21 -18.41
CA ALA A 118 6.54 -7.21 -18.70
C ALA A 118 5.97 -8.66 -18.81
N THR A 119 4.66 -8.84 -18.67
CA THR A 119 4.03 -10.16 -18.74
C THR A 119 4.15 -10.75 -20.16
N PRO A 120 4.72 -11.97 -20.33
CA PRO A 120 4.89 -12.60 -21.63
C PRO A 120 3.56 -12.76 -22.37
N GLY A 121 3.55 -12.46 -23.68
CA GLY A 121 2.35 -12.59 -24.53
C GLY A 121 1.49 -11.33 -24.63
N ARG A 122 1.88 -10.22 -23.99
CA ARG A 122 1.16 -8.95 -24.12
C ARG A 122 1.53 -8.25 -25.43
N THR A 123 0.52 -7.96 -26.25
CA THR A 123 0.67 -7.28 -27.55
C THR A 123 0.61 -5.75 -27.44
N LYS A 124 -0.02 -5.22 -26.38
CA LYS A 124 -0.11 -3.77 -26.12
C LYS A 124 1.03 -3.32 -25.22
N SER A 125 1.78 -2.32 -25.68
CA SER A 125 2.90 -1.71 -24.93
C SER A 125 2.44 -0.93 -23.69
N ILE A 126 1.17 -0.52 -23.63
CA ILE A 126 0.60 0.30 -22.57
C ILE A 126 -0.62 -0.38 -21.98
N ASP A 127 -0.74 -0.33 -20.66
CA ASP A 127 -1.91 -0.78 -19.93
C ASP A 127 -2.57 0.35 -19.16
N GLU A 128 -3.59 0.91 -19.82
CA GLU A 128 -4.41 1.97 -19.26
C GLU A 128 -5.09 1.57 -17.94
N VAL A 129 -5.50 0.30 -17.79
CA VAL A 129 -6.18 -0.16 -16.56
C VAL A 129 -5.20 -0.15 -15.39
N GLY A 130 -4.00 -0.72 -15.57
CA GLY A 130 -2.96 -0.71 -14.55
C GLY A 130 -2.50 0.69 -14.17
N LEU A 131 -2.43 1.62 -15.13
CA LEU A 131 -2.10 3.02 -14.83
C LEU A 131 -3.21 3.75 -14.06
N LYS A 132 -4.48 3.47 -14.35
CA LYS A 132 -5.62 4.01 -13.56
C LYS A 132 -5.64 3.45 -12.14
N GLU A 133 -5.32 2.17 -11.98
CA GLU A 133 -5.18 1.52 -10.67
C GLU A 133 -4.04 2.16 -9.86
N TRP A 134 -2.88 2.39 -10.49
CA TRP A 134 -1.76 3.11 -9.87
C TRP A 134 -2.17 4.52 -9.44
N TYR A 135 -2.77 5.30 -10.34
CA TYR A 135 -3.26 6.65 -10.05
C TYR A 135 -4.23 6.66 -8.86
N SER A 136 -5.23 5.76 -8.89
CA SER A 136 -6.26 5.68 -7.85
C SER A 136 -5.70 5.20 -6.52
N GLY A 137 -4.75 4.25 -6.53
CA GLY A 137 -4.06 3.77 -5.34
C GLY A 137 -3.27 4.89 -4.66
N CYS A 138 -2.50 5.66 -5.43
CA CYS A 138 -1.76 6.81 -4.91
C CYS A 138 -2.67 7.92 -4.40
N MET A 139 -3.77 8.21 -5.13
CA MET A 139 -4.75 9.20 -4.71
C MET A 139 -5.40 8.83 -3.36
N ARG A 140 -5.79 7.56 -3.15
CA ARG A 140 -6.34 7.08 -1.87
C ARG A 140 -5.32 7.14 -0.73
N ALA A 141 -4.05 6.90 -1.04
CA ALA A 141 -2.96 6.94 -0.08
C ALA A 141 -2.43 8.35 0.22
N CYS A 142 -2.91 9.36 -0.52
CA CYS A 142 -2.37 10.71 -0.53
C CYS A 142 -0.87 10.77 -0.92
N ASP A 143 -0.41 9.84 -1.75
CA ASP A 143 0.93 9.91 -2.36
C ASP A 143 0.84 10.73 -3.66
N TRP A 144 1.00 12.04 -3.52
CA TRP A 144 0.86 12.99 -4.63
C TRP A 144 1.94 12.82 -5.70
N THR A 145 3.14 12.39 -5.30
CA THR A 145 4.27 12.16 -6.20
C THR A 145 4.03 10.92 -7.06
N GLY A 146 3.60 9.81 -6.44
CA GLY A 146 3.17 8.63 -7.18
C GLY A 146 1.99 8.91 -8.11
N MET A 147 1.01 9.69 -7.65
CA MET A 147 -0.18 10.06 -8.41
C MET A 147 0.18 10.87 -9.67
N GLN A 148 1.05 11.87 -9.57
CA GLN A 148 1.50 12.65 -10.73
C GLN A 148 2.26 11.78 -11.75
N LYS A 149 3.16 10.90 -11.30
CA LYS A 149 3.88 9.99 -12.20
C LYS A 149 2.92 9.11 -12.98
N ALA A 150 1.92 8.52 -12.32
CA ALA A 150 0.89 7.72 -12.96
C ALA A 150 0.08 8.55 -13.99
N ALA A 151 -0.29 9.79 -13.64
CA ALA A 151 -1.03 10.68 -14.53
C ALA A 151 -0.22 11.08 -15.77
N MET A 152 1.06 11.40 -15.62
CA MET A 152 1.97 11.69 -16.74
C MET A 152 2.17 10.46 -17.63
N ALA A 153 2.25 9.26 -17.04
CA ALA A 153 2.33 8.02 -17.80
C ALA A 153 1.04 7.75 -18.60
N LEU A 154 -0.14 8.04 -18.03
CA LEU A 154 -1.43 7.97 -18.74
C LEU A 154 -1.48 8.93 -19.92
N GLN A 155 -1.08 10.18 -19.71
CA GLN A 155 -1.05 11.20 -20.75
C GLN A 155 -0.13 10.80 -21.92
N LYS A 156 1.09 10.34 -21.61
CA LYS A 156 2.07 9.93 -22.63
C LYS A 156 1.66 8.66 -23.36
N GLY A 157 1.09 7.70 -22.64
CA GLY A 157 0.68 6.42 -23.21
C GLY A 157 -0.61 6.52 -24.04
N VAL A 158 -1.58 7.31 -23.59
CA VAL A 158 -2.91 7.38 -24.20
C VAL A 158 -3.15 8.78 -24.76
N MET A 159 -2.37 9.14 -25.78
CA MET A 159 -2.40 10.47 -26.43
C MET A 159 -3.75 10.83 -27.06
N GLY A 160 -4.68 9.87 -27.18
CA GLY A 160 -6.02 10.09 -27.75
C GLY A 160 -7.07 10.63 -26.76
N ASN A 161 -6.82 10.58 -25.44
CA ASN A 161 -7.80 11.00 -24.45
C ASN A 161 -7.37 12.27 -23.71
N ARG A 162 -7.98 13.40 -24.07
CA ARG A 162 -7.74 14.72 -23.46
C ARG A 162 -8.04 14.74 -21.96
N GLY A 163 -8.87 13.82 -21.45
CA GLY A 163 -9.12 13.68 -20.02
C GLY A 163 -7.85 13.43 -19.21
N TYR A 164 -6.89 12.66 -19.74
CA TYR A 164 -5.64 12.38 -19.03
C TYR A 164 -4.69 13.58 -18.97
N TYR A 165 -4.82 14.51 -19.91
CA TYR A 165 -4.12 15.79 -19.82
C TYR A 165 -4.61 16.59 -18.60
N PHE A 166 -5.93 16.68 -18.42
CA PHE A 166 -6.50 17.34 -17.23
C PHE A 166 -6.10 16.63 -15.94
N TRP A 167 -6.04 15.29 -15.93
CA TRP A 167 -5.58 14.55 -14.76
C TRP A 167 -4.12 14.86 -14.42
N ALA A 168 -3.24 14.96 -15.42
CA ALA A 168 -1.85 15.35 -15.21
C ALA A 168 -1.73 16.76 -14.63
N VAL A 169 -2.47 17.73 -15.19
CA VAL A 169 -2.50 19.12 -14.68
C VAL A 169 -3.04 19.16 -13.24
N ALA A 170 -4.14 18.48 -12.97
CA ALA A 170 -4.72 18.40 -11.62
C ALA A 170 -3.75 17.76 -10.62
N ALA A 171 -3.05 16.69 -11.00
CA ALA A 171 -2.08 16.03 -10.15
C ALA A 171 -0.86 16.92 -9.84
N CYS A 172 -0.36 17.66 -10.84
CA CYS A 172 0.67 18.67 -10.63
C CYS A 172 0.21 19.76 -9.65
N PHE A 173 -1.01 20.26 -9.82
CA PHE A 173 -1.57 21.30 -8.94
C PHE A 173 -1.73 20.81 -7.50
N ILE A 174 -2.35 19.63 -7.31
CA ILE A 174 -2.53 19.02 -5.98
C ILE A 174 -1.18 18.82 -5.29
N MET A 175 -0.19 18.32 -6.02
CA MET A 175 1.17 18.16 -5.49
C MET A 175 1.70 19.50 -4.94
N VAL A 176 1.70 20.56 -5.75
CA VAL A 176 2.21 21.88 -5.34
C VAL A 176 1.47 22.42 -4.13
N VAL A 177 0.14 22.34 -4.13
CA VAL A 177 -0.69 22.80 -2.99
C VAL A 177 -0.34 22.02 -1.73
N CYS A 178 -0.28 20.69 -1.80
CA CYS A 178 0.06 19.87 -0.65
C CYS A 178 1.49 20.12 -0.15
N TYR A 179 2.46 20.37 -1.03
CA TYR A 179 3.81 20.78 -0.61
C TYR A 179 3.80 22.11 0.16
N ILE A 180 3.02 23.10 -0.29
CA ILE A 180 2.91 24.40 0.39
C ILE A 180 2.30 24.24 1.79
N PHE A 181 1.23 23.46 1.92
CA PHE A 181 0.61 23.21 3.22
C PHE A 181 1.51 22.38 4.15
N CYS A 182 2.22 21.38 3.62
CA CYS A 182 3.17 20.57 4.40
C CYS A 182 4.37 21.40 4.89
N LEU A 183 4.90 22.30 4.05
CA LEU A 183 5.93 23.26 4.47
C LEU A 183 5.43 24.20 5.56
N ARG A 184 4.15 24.60 5.51
CA ARG A 184 3.56 25.52 6.49
C ARG A 184 3.43 24.86 7.86
N ASP A 185 3.10 23.57 7.92
CA ASP A 185 3.06 22.80 9.17
C ASP A 185 4.46 22.56 9.75
N GLU A 186 5.49 22.36 8.92
CA GLU A 186 6.88 22.22 9.38
C GLU A 186 7.51 23.54 9.88
N ILE A 187 7.11 24.68 9.30
CA ILE A 187 7.71 25.99 9.64
C ILE A 187 7.07 26.60 10.90
N GLY A 188 6.01 26.01 11.47
CA GLY A 188 5.51 26.37 12.79
C GLY A 188 5.38 27.87 12.99
N TRP A 189 4.56 28.55 12.17
CA TRP A 189 4.15 29.92 12.49
C TRP A 189 3.29 29.84 13.74
N GLY A 190 3.95 29.95 14.88
CA GLY A 190 3.32 30.00 16.19
C GLY A 190 2.22 31.04 16.19
N GLU A 191 1.05 30.63 16.66
CA GLU A 191 0.06 31.52 17.21
C GLU A 191 0.70 32.27 18.39
N GLY A 192 1.35 33.38 18.08
CA GLY A 192 1.82 34.36 19.03
C GLY A 192 1.40 35.72 18.50
N LEU A 193 0.09 36.04 18.60
CA LEU A 193 -0.47 37.39 18.60
C LEU A 193 -2.01 37.31 18.63
N VAL A 194 -2.59 37.13 19.83
CA VAL A 194 -3.65 38.01 20.37
C VAL A 194 -3.56 37.92 21.90
N SER A 195 -2.84 38.86 22.51
CA SER A 195 -3.21 39.43 23.82
C SER A 195 -4.03 40.68 23.56
#